data_AF-A0A1Z1WSE8-F1
#
_entry.id   AF-A0A1Z1WSE8-F1
#
_cell.length_a   1.000
_cell.length_b   1.000
_cell.length_c   1.000
_cell.angle_alpha   90.00
_cell.angle_beta   90.00
_cell.angle_gamma   90.00
#
_symmetry.space_group_name_H-M   'P 1'
#
loop_
_entity.id
_entity.type
_entity.pdbx_description
1 polymer ?
#
loop_
_entity_poly.entity_id
_entity_poly.type
_entity_poly.pdbx_seq_one_letter_code
_entity_poly.pdbx_strand_id
1 'polypeptide(L)' 'MTVNAAYAAGEEHEAGRIAVGHRADLTVFAENPVTTAATELPDLPVLLTVLDGDPTHRDPRL' A
#
# COMPACT_ATOMS: atom_id res chain seq x y z
N MET A 1 -1.27 4.13 6.16
CA MET A 1 -2.68 4.11 6.61
C MET A 1 -3.47 3.20 5.70
N THR A 2 -4.33 2.31 6.22
CA THR A 2 -5.11 1.35 5.43
C THR A 2 -6.52 1.17 6.03
N VAL A 3 -6.76 0.11 6.82
CA VAL A 3 -8.09 -0.30 7.32
C VAL A 3 -8.86 0.77 8.09
N ASN A 4 -8.21 1.51 8.99
CA ASN A 4 -8.89 2.51 9.82
C ASN A 4 -9.30 3.75 9.00
N ALA A 5 -8.54 4.08 7.95
CA ALA A 5 -8.89 5.17 7.05
C ALA A 5 -10.08 4.79 6.16
N ALA A 6 -10.08 3.57 5.61
CA ALA A 6 -11.21 3.06 4.83
C ALA A 6 -12.50 3.03 5.67
N TYR A 7 -12.43 2.55 6.92
CA TYR A 7 -13.58 2.57 7.83
C TYR A 7 -14.07 3.99 8.14
N ALA A 8 -13.16 4.93 8.40
CA ALA A 8 -13.54 6.32 8.65
C ALA A 8 -14.21 6.98 7.43
N ALA A 9 -13.90 6.52 6.21
CA ALA A 9 -14.49 6.97 4.96
C ALA A 9 -15.79 6.22 4.56
N GLY A 10 -16.14 5.13 5.24
CA GLY A 10 -17.25 4.25 4.85
C GLY A 10 -16.94 3.34 3.65
N GLU A 11 -15.65 3.14 3.35
CA GLU A 11 -15.16 2.36 2.20
C GLU A 11 -14.61 0.98 2.62
N GLU A 12 -14.80 0.52 3.86
CA GLU A 12 -14.20 -0.71 4.38
C GLU A 12 -14.58 -1.99 3.61
N HIS A 13 -15.68 -1.95 2.85
CA HIS A 13 -16.15 -3.04 2.01
C HIS A 13 -15.45 -3.13 0.66
N GLU A 14 -14.73 -2.08 0.25
CA GLU A 14 -14.07 -1.97 -1.05
C GLU A 14 -12.60 -1.51 -0.98
N ALA A 15 -12.13 -1.02 0.17
CA ALA A 15 -10.78 -0.47 0.33
C ALA A 15 -10.07 -0.89 1.62
N GLY A 16 -8.78 -0.60 1.69
CA GLY A 16 -7.97 -0.75 2.91
C GLY A 16 -7.53 -2.18 3.25
N ARG A 17 -7.88 -3.18 2.42
CA ARG A 17 -7.44 -4.58 2.54
C ARG A 17 -7.16 -5.18 1.16
N ILE A 18 -6.22 -6.10 1.11
CA ILE A 18 -6.01 -6.96 -0.07
C ILE A 18 -6.94 -8.16 0.08
N ALA A 19 -8.07 -8.13 -0.60
CA ALA A 19 -9.08 -9.19 -0.59
C ALA A 19 -9.91 -9.15 -1.88
N VAL A 20 -10.59 -10.27 -2.19
CA VAL A 20 -11.50 -10.34 -3.35
C VAL A 20 -12.65 -9.37 -3.16
N GLY A 21 -12.92 -8.55 -4.18
CA GLY A 21 -13.96 -7.52 -4.17
C GLY A 21 -13.46 -6.13 -3.74
N HIS A 22 -12.23 -6.02 -3.23
CA HIS A 22 -11.59 -4.74 -2.92
C HIS A 22 -10.88 -4.17 -4.16
N ARG A 23 -10.77 -2.83 -4.21
CA ARG A 23 -9.96 -2.11 -5.21
C ARG A 23 -8.53 -2.64 -5.19
N ALA A 24 -7.92 -2.74 -6.36
CA ALA A 24 -6.55 -3.21 -6.53
C ALA A 24 -5.52 -2.11 -6.22
N ASP A 25 -5.68 -1.46 -5.06
CA ASP A 25 -4.80 -0.41 -4.54
C ASP A 25 -3.77 -1.05 -3.61
N LEU A 26 -2.49 -1.03 -4.00
CA LEU A 26 -1.41 -1.57 -3.16
C LEU A 26 -0.10 -0.83 -3.35
N THR A 27 0.75 -0.94 -2.33
CA THR A 27 2.12 -0.43 -2.33
C THR A 27 3.06 -1.56 -1.94
N VAL A 28 4.11 -1.76 -2.74
CA VAL A 28 5.19 -2.71 -2.48
C VAL A 28 6.39 -1.93 -1.96
N PHE A 29 6.81 -2.25 -0.74
CA PHE A 29 8.03 -1.72 -0.13
C PHE A 29 9.20 -2.67 -0.36
N ALA A 30 10.42 -2.16 -0.35
CA ALA A 30 11.63 -2.98 -0.50
C ALA A 30 11.88 -3.94 0.66
N GLU A 31 11.38 -3.61 1.85
CA GLU A 31 11.44 -4.41 3.07
C GLU A 31 10.09 -4.34 3.80
N ASN A 32 9.90 -5.16 4.84
CA ASN A 32 8.66 -5.17 5.61
C ASN A 32 8.55 -3.94 6.53
N PRO A 33 7.64 -2.97 6.24
CA PRO A 33 7.50 -1.75 7.03
C PRO A 33 6.96 -1.99 8.45
N VAL A 34 6.45 -3.19 8.76
CA VAL A 34 6.00 -3.55 10.11
C VAL A 34 7.19 -3.86 11.02
N THR A 35 8.31 -4.31 10.45
CA THR A 35 9.52 -4.68 11.20
C THR A 35 10.67 -3.69 11.03
N THR A 36 10.64 -2.82 10.01
CA THR A 36 11.60 -1.73 9.83
C THR A 36 11.55 -0.74 11.00
N ALA A 37 12.71 -0.24 11.45
CA ALA A 37 12.75 0.72 12.55
C ALA A 37 12.04 2.03 12.15
N ALA A 38 11.33 2.65 13.11
CA ALA A 38 10.54 3.85 12.83
C ALA A 38 11.36 5.01 12.25
N THR A 39 12.64 5.10 12.62
CA THR A 39 13.58 6.11 12.12
C THR A 39 14.05 5.85 10.69
N GLU A 40 13.92 4.62 10.19
CA GLU A 40 14.34 4.20 8.84
C GLU A 40 13.15 4.15 7.87
N LEU A 41 11.91 4.08 8.39
CA LEU A 41 10.70 4.06 7.57
C LEU A 41 10.60 5.19 6.53
N PRO A 42 11.00 6.45 6.82
CA PRO A 42 10.94 7.51 5.82
C PRO A 42 11.80 7.26 4.58
N ASP A 43 12.88 6.49 4.73
CA ASP A 43 13.83 6.18 3.67
C ASP A 43 13.57 4.81 3.02
N LEU A 44 12.58 4.05 3.52
CA LEU A 44 12.25 2.72 3.01
C LEU A 44 11.71 2.83 1.57
N PRO A 45 12.41 2.27 0.56
CA PRO A 45 12.00 2.47 -0.82
C PRO A 45 10.65 1.82 -1.13
N VAL A 46 9.80 2.56 -1.85
CA VAL A 46 8.60 2.03 -2.51
C VAL A 46 8.99 1.55 -3.91
N LEU A 47 8.85 0.24 -4.14
CA LEU A 47 9.21 -0.39 -5.41
C LEU A 47 8.08 -0.35 -6.45
N LEU A 48 6.82 -0.36 -6.00
CA LEU A 48 5.64 -0.35 -6.87
C LEU A 48 4.46 0.28 -6.14
N THR A 49 3.70 1.12 -6.84
CA THR A 49 2.36 1.55 -6.44
C THR A 49 1.39 1.21 -7.55
N VAL A 50 0.31 0.51 -7.21
CA VAL A 50 -0.79 0.17 -8.11
C VAL A 50 -2.04 0.87 -7.60
N LEU A 51 -2.78 1.53 -8.48
CA LEU A 51 -4.08 2.12 -8.21
C LEU A 51 -5.09 1.57 -9.20
N ASP A 52 -6.25 1.10 -8.73
CA ASP A 52 -7.29 0.48 -9.55
C ASP A 52 -6.79 -0.62 -10.51
N GLY A 53 -5.69 -1.29 -10.16
CA GLY A 53 -5.06 -2.34 -10.96
C GLY A 53 -3.97 -1.86 -11.92
N ASP A 54 -3.79 -0.54 -12.07
CA ASP A 54 -2.79 0.06 -12.94
C ASP A 54 -1.54 0.50 -12.15
N PRO A 55 -0.32 0.10 -12.57
CA PRO A 55 0.92 0.62 -12.00
C PRO A 55 1.06 2.12 -12.26
N THR A 56 1.13 2.92 -11.20
CA THR A 56 1.29 4.38 -11.26
C THR A 56 2.68 4.85 -10.85
N HIS A 57 3.40 4.03 -10.07
CA HIS A 57 4.82 4.18 -9.78
C HIS A 57 5.50 2.83 -9.87
N ARG A 58 6.67 2.77 -10.50
CA ARG A 58 7.51 1.57 -10.56
C ARG A 58 8.97 1.97 -10.45
N ASP A 59 9.66 1.40 -9.47
CA ASP A 59 11.09 1.55 -9.35
C ASP A 59 11.79 0.85 -10.54
N PRO A 60 12.77 1.50 -11.20
CA PRO A 60 13.47 0.92 -12.34
C PRO A 60 14.21 -0.40 -12.07
N ARG A 61 14.43 -0.76 -10.80
CA ARG A 61 15.08 -2.00 -10.38
C ARG A 61 14.13 -3.21 -10.32
N LEU A 62 12.82 -2.99 -10.44
CA LEU A 62 11.78 -4.03 -10.43
C LEU A 62 11.47 -4.57 -11.84
#